data_AF-A0A1V5AN98-F1
#
_entry.id   AF-A0A1V5AN98-F1
#
_cell.length_a   1.000
_cell.length_b   1.000
_cell.length_c   1.000
_cell.angle_alpha   90.00
_cell.angle_beta   90.00
_cell.angle_gamma   90.00
#
_symmetry.space_group_name_H-M   'P 1'
#
loop_
_entity.id
_entity.type
_entity.pdbx_description
1 polymer ?
#
loop_
_entity_poly.entity_id
_entity_poly.type
_entity_poly.pdbx_seq_one_letter_code
_entity_poly.pdbx_strand_id
1 'polypeptide(L)'
;MIKAIALGADAVYIGSAALIAMGCNLCQKCYTGKCNWGICTQDPRLAGRLNVDIASLRLSNLICAWSHEISEMLGGMGINALESLRGNRDHLRGVGLYEWELEVLGIKGAGE
;
A
#
# COMPACT_ATOMS: atom_id res chain seq x y z
N MET A 1 -4.52 -2.22 1.16
CA MET A 1 -5.15 -1.05 1.84
C MET A 1 -6.52 -1.42 2.39
N ILE A 2 -7.43 -1.93 1.54
CA ILE A 2 -8.81 -2.33 1.90
C ILE A 2 -8.90 -3.23 3.15
N LYS A 3 -8.09 -4.30 3.23
CA LYS A 3 -8.08 -5.19 4.40
C LYS A 3 -7.79 -4.46 5.71
N ALA A 4 -6.83 -3.53 5.71
CA ALA A 4 -6.49 -2.76 6.91
C ALA A 4 -7.65 -1.83 7.31
N ILE A 5 -8.30 -1.20 6.33
CA ILE A 5 -9.49 -0.36 6.56
C ILE A 5 -10.64 -1.19 7.12
N ALA A 6 -10.93 -2.34 6.52
CA ALA A 6 -11.94 -3.29 7.01
C ALA A 6 -11.68 -3.78 8.45
N LEU A 7 -10.42 -3.94 8.84
CA LEU A 7 -10.03 -4.26 10.22
C LEU A 7 -10.20 -3.08 11.20
N GLY A 8 -10.32 -1.85 10.70
CA GLY A 8 -10.60 -0.64 11.49
C GLY A 8 -9.64 0.54 11.26
N ALA A 9 -8.66 0.43 10.35
CA ALA A 9 -7.69 1.50 10.14
C ALA A 9 -8.31 2.77 9.52
N ASP A 10 -7.90 3.93 10.02
CA ASP A 10 -8.33 5.21 9.50
C ASP A 10 -7.67 5.61 8.17
N ALA A 11 -6.40 5.21 8.02
CA ALA A 11 -5.55 5.53 6.88
C ALA A 11 -4.48 4.45 6.71
N VAL A 12 -3.90 4.37 5.51
CA VAL A 12 -2.79 3.46 5.21
C VAL A 12 -1.67 4.25 4.56
N TYR A 13 -0.49 4.21 5.18
CA TYR A 13 0.70 4.87 4.65
C TYR A 13 1.41 3.98 3.62
N ILE A 14 1.98 4.62 2.60
CA ILE A 14 2.72 3.95 1.53
C ILE A 14 4.17 4.44 1.57
N GLY A 15 5.11 3.52 1.78
CA GLY A 15 6.55 3.81 1.83
C GLY A 15 7.28 3.19 0.65
N SER A 16 7.65 1.91 0.81
CA SER A 16 8.45 1.19 -0.19
C SER A 16 7.85 1.20 -1.60
N ALA A 17 6.53 1.07 -1.74
CA ALA A 17 5.87 1.10 -3.04
C ALA A 17 6.01 2.47 -3.73
N ALA A 18 5.92 3.57 -2.98
CA ALA A 18 6.15 4.92 -3.52
C ALA A 18 7.62 5.07 -4.00
N LEU A 19 8.58 4.55 -3.23
CA LEU A 19 9.99 4.54 -3.65
C LEU A 19 10.20 3.72 -4.93
N ILE A 20 9.54 2.57 -5.06
CA ILE A 20 9.61 1.73 -6.27
C ILE A 20 9.03 2.47 -7.47
N ALA A 21 7.87 3.13 -7.34
CA ALA A 21 7.29 3.93 -8.41
C ALA A 21 8.22 5.06 -8.87
N MET A 22 8.95 5.69 -7.95
CA MET A 22 9.97 6.69 -8.29
C MET A 22 11.19 6.10 -9.00
N GLY A 23 11.45 4.79 -8.89
CA GLY A 23 12.57 4.10 -9.55
C GLY A 23 13.49 3.31 -8.62
N CYS A 24 13.06 2.93 -7.41
CA CYS A 24 13.84 2.07 -6.53
C CYS A 24 13.86 0.62 -7.01
N ASN A 25 15.05 0.06 -7.23
CA ASN A 25 15.24 -1.36 -7.57
C ASN A 25 15.53 -2.26 -6.37
N LEU A 26 15.16 -1.85 -5.14
CA LEU A 26 15.31 -2.65 -3.92
C LEU A 26 16.72 -3.23 -3.69
N CYS A 27 17.77 -2.47 -3.99
CA CYS A 27 19.16 -2.92 -3.83
C CYS A 27 19.63 -3.06 -2.36
N GLN A 28 18.80 -2.65 -1.38
CA GLN A 28 19.05 -2.73 0.06
C GLN A 28 20.34 -2.06 0.56
N LYS A 29 20.88 -1.08 -0.19
CA LYS A 29 22.10 -0.32 0.18
C LYS A 29 21.81 1.08 0.71
N CYS A 30 20.56 1.38 1.08
CA CYS A 30 20.13 2.73 1.45
C CYS A 30 20.93 3.30 2.63
N TYR A 31 21.29 2.47 3.61
CA TYR A 31 22.08 2.85 4.80
C TYR A 31 23.48 3.39 4.46
N THR A 32 24.01 3.09 3.28
CA THR A 32 25.35 3.57 2.87
C THR A 32 25.36 5.03 2.43
N GLY A 33 24.18 5.63 2.21
CA GLY A 33 24.04 6.95 1.58
C GLY A 33 24.42 6.97 0.10
N LYS A 34 24.78 5.83 -0.51
CA LYS A 34 25.25 5.71 -1.90
C LYS A 34 24.18 5.06 -2.80
N CYS A 35 22.96 5.58 -2.76
CA CYS A 35 21.88 5.10 -3.61
C CYS A 35 22.20 5.31 -5.09
N ASN A 36 22.28 4.23 -5.88
CA ASN A 36 22.57 4.31 -7.31
C ASN A 36 21.50 5.07 -8.11
N TRP A 37 20.27 5.11 -7.59
CA TRP A 37 19.08 5.68 -8.22
C TRP A 37 18.77 7.10 -7.74
N GLY A 38 19.59 7.69 -6.87
CA GLY A 38 19.42 9.07 -6.42
C GLY A 38 18.29 9.31 -5.42
N ILE A 39 17.66 8.26 -4.87
CA ILE A 39 16.52 8.37 -3.95
C ILE A 39 16.98 8.54 -2.49
N CYS A 40 17.75 7.58 -1.98
CA CYS A 40 18.24 7.58 -0.59
C CYS A 40 19.71 8.02 -0.52
N THR A 41 19.99 9.29 -0.85
CA THR A 41 21.36 9.84 -0.83
C THR A 41 21.35 11.34 -0.59
N GLN A 42 22.43 11.86 0.01
CA GLN A 42 22.68 13.28 0.25
C GLN A 42 23.81 13.80 -0.64
N ASP A 43 24.46 12.94 -1.43
CA ASP A 43 25.46 13.34 -2.42
C ASP A 43 24.74 13.99 -3.62
N PRO A 44 24.99 15.28 -3.93
CA PRO A 44 24.34 15.98 -5.04
C PRO A 44 24.55 15.29 -6.39
N ARG A 45 25.68 14.61 -6.60
CA ARG A 45 25.98 13.90 -7.86
C ARG A 45 25.10 12.66 -8.03
N LEU A 46 24.77 11.99 -6.92
CA LEU A 46 23.89 10.83 -6.94
C LEU A 46 22.42 11.27 -6.96
N ALA A 47 22.05 12.28 -6.17
CA ALA A 47 20.70 12.83 -6.13
C ALA A 47 20.25 13.34 -7.51
N GLY A 48 21.15 13.96 -8.28
CA GLY A 48 20.89 14.41 -9.65
C GLY A 48 20.54 13.31 -10.66
N ARG A 49 20.64 12.03 -10.28
CA ARG A 49 20.19 10.89 -11.11
C ARG A 49 18.67 10.71 -11.09
N LEU A 50 17.99 11.24 -10.08
CA LEU A 50 16.53 11.16 -9.98
C LEU A 50 15.90 12.29 -10.80
N ASN A 51 15.19 11.94 -11.87
CA ASN A 51 14.37 12.90 -12.60
C ASN A 51 13.04 13.12 -11.84
N VAL A 52 12.89 14.31 -11.24
CA VAL A 52 11.73 14.65 -10.39
C VAL A 52 10.42 14.70 -11.16
N ASP A 53 10.45 15.17 -12.41
CA ASP A 53 9.25 15.26 -13.25
C ASP A 53 8.70 13.87 -13.60
N ILE A 54 9.59 12.94 -13.97
CA ILE A 54 9.22 11.54 -14.23
C ILE A 54 8.78 10.85 -12.93
N ALA A 55 9.51 11.05 -11.82
CA ALA A 55 9.21 10.41 -10.55
C ALA A 55 7.85 10.84 -9.99
N SER A 56 7.54 12.14 -10.04
CA SER A 56 6.26 12.68 -9.59
C SER A 56 5.08 12.20 -10.46
N LEU A 57 5.25 12.16 -11.79
CA LEU A 57 4.24 11.60 -12.69
C LEU A 57 3.98 10.12 -12.38
N ARG A 58 5.03 9.32 -12.18
CA ARG A 58 4.88 7.89 -11.84
C ARG A 58 4.21 7.69 -10.49
N LEU A 59 4.53 8.51 -9.50
CA LEU A 59 3.89 8.46 -8.18
C LEU A 59 2.41 8.82 -8.27
N SER A 60 2.07 9.86 -9.04
CA SER A 60 0.67 10.24 -9.31
C SER A 60 -0.09 9.10 -9.99
N ASN A 61 0.52 8.45 -10.99
CA ASN A 61 -0.09 7.33 -11.68
C ASN A 61 -0.34 6.14 -10.75
N LEU A 62 0.60 5.83 -9.84
CA LEU A 62 0.41 4.77 -8.83
C LEU A 62 -0.80 5.06 -7.93
N ILE A 63 -0.88 6.27 -7.38
CA ILE A 63 -1.97 6.66 -6.47
C ILE A 63 -3.31 6.65 -7.20
N CYS A 64 -3.35 7.14 -8.44
CA CYS A 64 -4.54 7.12 -9.28
C CYS A 64 -5.00 5.69 -9.56
N ALA A 65 -4.09 4.81 -10.00
CA ALA A 65 -4.40 3.41 -10.27
C ALA A 65 -4.93 2.69 -9.02
N TRP A 66 -4.32 2.90 -7.86
CA TRP A 66 -4.83 2.32 -6.60
C TRP A 66 -6.17 2.90 -6.17
N SER A 67 -6.44 4.17 -6.45
CA SER A 67 -7.76 4.76 -6.18
C SER A 67 -8.85 4.12 -7.03
N HIS A 68 -8.55 3.83 -8.30
CA HIS A 68 -9.44 3.06 -9.17
C HIS A 68 -9.63 1.63 -8.68
N GLU A 69 -8.56 0.91 -8.34
CA GLU A 69 -8.63 -0.46 -7.81
C GLU A 69 -9.46 -0.53 -6.51
N ILE A 70 -9.30 0.45 -5.62
CA ILE A 70 -10.12 0.54 -4.41
C ILE A 70 -11.59 0.74 -4.76
N SER A 71 -11.89 1.60 -5.73
CA SER A 71 -13.26 1.88 -6.16
C SER A 71 -13.91 0.64 -6.80
N GLU A 72 -13.17 -0.11 -7.61
CA GLU A 72 -13.60 -1.37 -8.21
C GLU A 72 -13.89 -2.43 -7.14
N MET A 73 -12.99 -2.58 -6.16
CA MET A 73 -13.19 -3.52 -5.05
C MET A 73 -14.40 -3.14 -4.18
N LEU A 74 -14.58 -1.84 -3.87
CA LEU A 74 -15.75 -1.36 -3.14
C LEU A 74 -17.05 -1.63 -3.92
N GLY A 75 -17.06 -1.33 -5.23
CA GLY A 75 -18.18 -1.61 -6.12
C GLY A 75 -18.52 -3.11 -6.19
N GLY A 76 -17.50 -3.97 -6.25
CA GLY A 76 -17.67 -5.43 -6.21
C GLY A 76 -18.28 -5.95 -4.91
N MET A 77 -18.11 -5.23 -3.80
CA MET A 77 -18.73 -5.53 -2.50
C MET A 77 -20.10 -4.85 -2.32
N GLY A 78 -20.55 -4.02 -3.26
CA GLY A 78 -21.78 -3.21 -3.12
C GLY A 78 -21.64 -2.07 -2.12
N ILE A 79 -20.42 -1.62 -1.83
CA ILE A 79 -20.12 -0.54 -0.89
C ILE A 79 -19.89 0.76 -1.66
N ASN A 80 -20.64 1.81 -1.30
CA ASN A 80 -20.59 3.09 -2.01
C ASN A 80 -19.65 4.13 -1.38
N ALA A 81 -19.08 3.85 -0.20
CA ALA A 81 -18.19 4.75 0.51
C ALA A 81 -17.12 3.97 1.28
N LEU A 82 -15.89 4.48 1.30
CA LEU A 82 -14.78 3.81 1.98
C LEU A 82 -14.99 3.75 3.50
N GLU A 83 -15.66 4.75 4.04
CA GLU A 83 -16.05 4.89 5.44
C GLU A 83 -16.96 3.76 5.89
N SER A 84 -17.85 3.29 5.01
CA SER A 84 -18.75 2.15 5.29
C SER A 84 -18.01 0.82 5.42
N LEU A 85 -16.80 0.73 4.86
CA LEU A 85 -15.94 -0.43 5.02
C LEU A 85 -15.16 -0.38 6.34
N ARG A 86 -14.90 0.81 6.91
CA ARG A 86 -14.04 0.93 8.09
C ARG A 86 -14.59 0.12 9.27
N GLY A 87 -13.83 -0.86 9.73
CA GLY A 87 -14.23 -1.74 10.83
C GLY A 87 -15.31 -2.76 10.47
N ASN A 88 -15.82 -2.77 9.24
CA ASN A 88 -16.75 -3.77 8.75
C ASN A 88 -15.99 -5.04 8.37
N ARG A 89 -15.84 -5.92 9.35
CA ARG A 89 -15.11 -7.19 9.25
C ARG A 89 -15.88 -8.29 8.52
N ASP A 90 -17.17 -8.10 8.24
CA ASP A 90 -18.00 -9.10 7.57
C ASP A 90 -17.57 -9.35 6.12
N HIS A 91 -16.83 -8.41 5.52
CA HIS A 91 -16.25 -8.55 4.18
C HIS A 91 -14.88 -9.27 4.17
N LEU A 92 -14.37 -9.71 5.33
CA LEU A 92 -13.12 -10.46 5.45
C LEU A 92 -13.39 -11.93 5.78
N ARG A 93 -12.62 -12.82 5.17
CA ARG A 93 -12.57 -14.24 5.51
C ARG A 93 -11.13 -14.70 5.67
N GLY A 94 -10.84 -15.36 6.78
CA GLY A 94 -9.54 -15.93 7.06
C GLY A 94 -9.33 -17.22 6.26
N VAL A 95 -8.22 -17.30 5.55
CA VAL A 95 -7.81 -18.50 4.80
C VAL A 95 -6.45 -18.92 5.32
N GLY A 96 -6.37 -20.13 5.87
CA GLY A 96 -5.12 -20.65 6.44
C GLY A 96 -4.66 -19.94 7.72
N LEU A 97 -5.60 -19.34 8.46
CA LEU A 97 -5.36 -18.76 9.78
C LEU A 97 -5.77 -19.76 10.87
N TYR A 98 -5.05 -19.75 11.99
CA TYR A 98 -5.42 -20.47 13.19
C TYR A 98 -6.60 -19.78 13.89
N GLU A 99 -7.32 -20.53 14.73
CA GLU A 99 -8.49 -20.04 15.46
C GLU A 99 -8.19 -18.77 16.27
N TRP A 100 -7.06 -18.73 16.97
CA TRP A 100 -6.67 -17.57 17.77
C TRP A 100 -6.39 -16.33 16.91
N GLU A 101 -5.94 -16.50 15.66
CA GLU A 101 -5.71 -15.38 14.74
C GLU A 101 -7.05 -14.80 14.26
N LEU A 102 -8.03 -15.67 13.99
CA LEU A 102 -9.40 -15.27 13.66
C LEU A 102 -10.05 -14.49 14.80
N GLU A 103 -9.88 -14.99 16.04
CA GLU A 103 -10.39 -14.35 17.25
C GLU A 103 -9.76 -12.98 17.48
N VAL A 104 -8.43 -12.87 17.39
CA VAL A 104 -7.70 -11.60 17.56
C VAL A 104 -8.09 -10.58 16.48
N LEU A 105 -8.24 -11.02 15.23
CA LEU A 105 -8.63 -10.14 14.12
C LEU A 105 -10.13 -9.83 14.12
N GLY A 106 -10.94 -10.62 14.81
CA GLY A 106 -12.40 -10.54 14.82
C GLY A 106 -13.03 -10.85 13.46
N ILE A 107 -12.48 -11.82 12.71
CA ILE A 107 -12.95 -12.23 11.38
C ILE A 107 -13.33 -13.71 11.37
N LYS A 108 -14.24 -14.11 10.47
CA LYS A 108 -14.65 -15.52 10.32
C LYS A 108 -13.73 -16.32 9.41
N GLY A 109 -13.70 -17.64 9.57
CA GLY A 109 -13.01 -18.54 8.66
C GLY A 109 -13.70 -18.63 7.29
N ALA A 110 -12.94 -18.92 6.23
CA ALA A 110 -13.52 -19.17 4.92
C ALA A 110 -14.39 -20.45 4.94
N GLY A 111 -15.67 -20.30 4.58
CA GLY A 111 -16.68 -21.37 4.69
C GLY A 111 -17.71 -21.14 5.79
N GLU A 112 -17.53 -20.11 6.62
CA GLU A 112 -18.43 -19.67 7.69
C GLU A 112 -19.10 -18.30 7.43
#